data_AF-A0A7L4FX67-F1
#
_entry.id   AF-A0A7L4FX67-F1
#
_cell.length_a   1.000
_cell.length_b   1.000
_cell.length_c   1.000
_cell.angle_alpha   90.00
_cell.angle_beta   90.00
_cell.angle_gamma   90.00
#
_symmetry.space_group_name_H-M   'P 1'
#
loop_
_entity.id
_entity.type
_entity.pdbx_description
1 polymer ?
#
loop_
_entity_poly.entity_id
_entity_poly.type
_entity_poly.pdbx_seq_one_letter_code
_entity_poly.pdbx_strand_id
1 'polypeptide(L)'
;MEKFTHLEALLITAVLESCVEQLSILEHTLPVSYEVKTELSHTGSQELKETIETQKELDMNSQEVMSARQGSGETVTSTPLKSIEHKQQLGKTEDLKSARHLSRRAVKHSALSVENLIKIQADRQYASDVITATTKKIQESGTFNSLTEANEREKAKKSKFHDVLIRDEELKTEIKALEKQLQDVKKETETELQNRDDTILCLKDQLREMKAKTNMEICYMKKSTDLQVHQTQKKCSNAEKVLENKIQELKNKIDKEIRVHVEIEHFLRQRYQ
;
A
#
# COMPACT_ATOMS: atom_id res chain seq x y z
N MET A 1 -17.03 -61.71 12.58
CA MET A 1 -15.99 -61.91 13.62
C MET A 1 -16.34 -63.18 14.38
N GLU A 2 -15.36 -64.03 14.62
CA GLU A 2 -15.49 -65.10 15.61
C GLU A 2 -15.73 -64.50 16.99
N LYS A 3 -16.53 -65.20 17.80
CA LYS A 3 -16.77 -64.82 19.18
C LYS A 3 -15.69 -65.44 20.06
N PHE A 4 -15.19 -64.67 21.01
CA PHE A 4 -14.29 -65.21 22.03
C PHE A 4 -15.01 -66.30 22.83
N THR A 5 -14.27 -67.34 23.20
CA THR A 5 -14.73 -68.29 24.22
C THR A 5 -14.88 -67.57 25.55
N HIS A 6 -15.68 -68.12 26.47
CA HIS A 6 -15.93 -67.49 27.77
C HIS A 6 -14.65 -67.23 28.56
N LEU A 7 -13.70 -68.18 28.54
CA LEU A 7 -12.41 -68.04 29.21
C LEU A 7 -11.55 -66.93 28.58
N GLU A 8 -11.49 -66.85 27.25
CA GLU A 8 -10.76 -65.79 26.53
C GLU A 8 -11.36 -64.41 26.80
N ALA A 9 -12.69 -64.30 26.77
CA ALA A 9 -13.38 -63.06 27.08
C ALA A 9 -13.05 -62.56 28.50
N LEU A 10 -12.99 -63.47 29.48
CA LEU A 10 -12.69 -63.15 30.88
C LEU A 10 -11.22 -62.71 31.07
N LEU A 11 -10.28 -63.40 30.41
CA LEU A 11 -8.86 -63.04 30.43
C LEU A 11 -8.60 -61.67 29.77
N ILE A 12 -9.18 -61.43 28.60
CA ILE A 12 -9.02 -60.15 27.88
C ILE A 12 -9.66 -59.00 28.67
N THR A 13 -10.84 -59.23 29.24
CA THR A 13 -11.54 -58.24 30.08
C THR A 13 -10.68 -57.80 31.27
N ALA A 14 -10.08 -58.74 32.00
CA ALA A 14 -9.24 -58.43 33.16
C ALA A 14 -8.03 -57.54 32.78
N VAL A 15 -7.43 -57.79 31.60
CA VAL A 15 -6.33 -56.94 31.09
C VAL A 15 -6.83 -55.54 30.75
N LEU A 16 -7.97 -55.43 30.05
CA LEU A 16 -8.54 -54.14 29.67
C LEU A 16 -8.99 -53.31 30.88
N GLU A 17 -9.55 -53.95 31.91
CA GLU A 17 -9.89 -53.31 33.18
C GLU A 17 -8.64 -52.75 33.87
N SER A 18 -7.54 -53.51 33.92
CA SER A 18 -6.26 -53.02 34.43
C SER A 18 -5.73 -51.82 33.64
N CYS A 19 -5.92 -51.80 32.31
CA CYS A 19 -5.55 -50.64 31.49
C CYS A 19 -6.38 -49.39 31.82
N VAL A 20 -7.68 -49.53 32.09
CA VAL A 20 -8.54 -48.40 32.50
C VAL A 20 -8.12 -47.86 33.86
N GLU A 21 -7.79 -48.74 34.81
CA GLU A 21 -7.25 -48.35 36.12
C GLU A 21 -5.94 -47.58 35.97
N GLN A 22 -5.02 -48.05 35.12
CA GLN A 22 -3.77 -47.36 34.84
C GLN A 22 -3.99 -45.98 34.21
N LEU A 23 -4.95 -45.83 33.29
CA LEU A 23 -5.32 -44.54 32.72
C LEU A 23 -5.96 -43.60 33.76
N SER A 24 -6.66 -44.15 34.75
CA SER A 24 -7.21 -43.39 35.88
C SER A 24 -6.13 -42.93 36.85
N ILE A 25 -5.11 -43.76 37.11
CA ILE A 25 -3.92 -43.35 37.87
C ILE A 25 -3.17 -42.24 37.13
N LEU A 26 -3.11 -42.32 35.79
CA LEU A 26 -2.49 -41.28 34.98
C LEU A 26 -3.23 -39.93 35.11
N GLU A 27 -4.55 -39.93 35.28
CA GLU A 27 -5.33 -38.72 35.59
C GLU A 27 -4.88 -38.03 36.87
N HIS A 28 -4.67 -38.82 37.92
CA HIS A 28 -4.32 -38.30 39.25
C HIS A 28 -2.85 -37.91 39.37
N THR A 29 -1.99 -38.44 38.50
CA THR A 29 -0.55 -38.16 38.50
C THR A 29 -0.15 -37.07 37.51
N LEU A 30 -0.96 -36.81 36.48
CA LEU A 30 -0.77 -35.63 35.63
C LEU A 30 -1.13 -34.36 36.42
N PRO A 31 -0.33 -33.29 36.36
CA PRO A 31 -0.73 -31.98 36.87
C PRO A 31 -1.88 -31.45 36.02
N VAL A 32 -3.11 -31.81 36.39
CA VAL A 32 -4.31 -31.12 35.93
C VAL A 32 -4.19 -29.71 36.48
N SER A 33 -4.34 -28.72 35.61
CA SER A 33 -4.23 -27.28 35.82
C SER A 33 -5.26 -26.70 36.80
N TYR A 34 -5.43 -27.31 37.98
CA TYR A 34 -6.29 -26.84 39.05
C TYR A 34 -5.84 -25.45 39.56
N GLU A 35 -4.59 -25.06 39.28
CA GLU A 35 -4.02 -23.77 39.69
C GLU A 35 -4.28 -22.64 38.67
N VAL A 36 -4.68 -22.95 37.42
CA VAL A 36 -4.89 -21.91 36.37
C VAL A 36 -6.36 -21.48 36.25
N LYS A 37 -7.31 -22.32 36.67
CA LYS A 37 -8.74 -22.06 36.43
C LYS A 37 -9.34 -21.01 37.37
N THR A 38 -8.76 -20.81 38.56
CA THR A 38 -9.30 -19.87 39.56
C THR A 38 -8.69 -18.48 39.43
N GLU A 39 -7.39 -18.36 39.11
CA GLU A 39 -6.67 -17.08 39.03
C GLU A 39 -6.86 -16.36 37.66
N LEU A 40 -7.08 -17.09 36.56
CA LEU A 40 -7.12 -16.51 35.20
C LEU A 40 -8.47 -15.88 34.83
N SER A 41 -9.56 -16.21 35.54
CA SER A 41 -10.92 -15.84 35.12
C SER A 41 -11.28 -14.37 35.37
N HIS A 42 -10.62 -13.68 36.31
CA HIS A 42 -10.94 -12.28 36.62
C HIS A 42 -9.76 -11.30 36.58
N THR A 43 -8.52 -11.75 36.78
CA THR A 43 -7.36 -10.84 36.85
C THR A 43 -6.49 -10.94 35.61
N GLY A 44 -6.19 -12.16 35.14
CA GLY A 44 -5.24 -12.36 34.06
C GLY A 44 -5.70 -11.88 32.68
N SER A 45 -6.99 -11.87 32.35
CA SER A 45 -7.44 -11.33 31.06
C SER A 45 -7.40 -9.79 31.00
N GLN A 46 -7.52 -9.12 32.15
CA GLN A 46 -7.45 -7.66 32.23
C GLN A 46 -6.00 -7.19 32.30
N GLU A 47 -5.15 -7.87 33.07
CA GLU A 47 -3.71 -7.62 33.08
C GLU A 47 -3.03 -7.98 31.75
N LEU A 48 -3.45 -9.05 31.06
CA LEU A 48 -2.95 -9.37 29.72
C LEU A 48 -3.35 -8.29 28.72
N LYS A 49 -4.56 -7.73 28.83
CA LYS A 49 -5.02 -6.65 27.95
C LYS A 49 -4.29 -5.35 28.24
N GLU A 50 -4.13 -4.97 29.51
CA GLU A 50 -3.34 -3.81 29.92
C GLU A 50 -1.84 -3.95 29.56
N THR A 51 -1.25 -5.14 29.70
CA THR A 51 0.15 -5.37 29.30
C THR A 51 0.34 -5.36 27.78
N ILE A 52 -0.64 -5.82 27.00
CA ILE A 52 -0.63 -5.68 25.54
C ILE A 52 -0.81 -4.21 25.13
N GLU A 53 -1.70 -3.47 25.79
CA GLU A 53 -2.00 -2.07 25.47
C GLU A 53 -0.84 -1.14 25.85
N THR A 54 -0.24 -1.33 27.03
CA THR A 54 1.00 -0.65 27.43
C THR A 54 2.20 -1.02 26.56
N GLN A 55 2.31 -2.27 26.10
CA GLN A 55 3.34 -2.67 25.15
C GLN A 55 3.13 -2.01 23.77
N LYS A 56 1.88 -1.83 23.35
CA LYS A 56 1.52 -1.16 22.08
C LYS A 56 1.78 0.35 22.14
N GLU A 57 1.48 0.99 23.28
CA GLU A 57 1.87 2.38 23.54
C GLU A 57 3.38 2.55 23.56
N LEU A 58 4.12 1.65 24.22
CA LEU A 58 5.59 1.69 24.23
C LEU A 58 6.21 1.46 22.85
N ASP A 59 5.61 0.60 22.02
CA ASP A 59 6.05 0.39 20.64
C ASP A 59 5.76 1.60 19.75
N MET A 60 4.61 2.26 19.89
CA MET A 60 4.31 3.53 19.21
C MET A 60 5.29 4.64 19.62
N ASN A 61 5.53 4.78 20.93
CA ASN A 61 6.43 5.79 21.47
C ASN A 61 7.90 5.52 21.06
N SER A 62 8.30 4.25 20.99
CA SER A 62 9.63 3.86 20.48
C SER A 62 9.78 4.12 18.98
N GLN A 63 8.73 3.89 18.19
CA GLN A 63 8.72 4.16 16.76
C GLN A 63 8.71 5.68 16.47
N GLU A 64 8.03 6.46 17.29
CA GLU A 64 8.01 7.93 17.23
C GLU A 64 9.39 8.53 17.54
N VAL A 65 10.08 8.03 18.58
CA VAL A 65 11.46 8.45 18.91
C VAL A 65 12.46 8.08 17.81
N MET A 66 12.26 6.94 17.13
CA MET A 66 13.08 6.55 15.97
C MET A 66 12.80 7.41 14.74
N SER A 67 11.54 7.82 14.53
CA SER A 67 11.15 8.71 13.42
C SER A 67 11.62 10.15 13.64
N ALA A 68 11.55 10.66 14.88
CA ALA A 68 12.06 11.98 15.25
C ALA A 68 13.58 12.13 15.07
N ARG A 69 14.33 11.01 15.13
CA ARG A 69 15.79 11.00 14.92
C ARG A 69 16.20 11.00 13.44
N GLN A 70 15.29 10.64 12.53
CA GLN A 70 15.58 10.49 11.10
C GLN A 70 15.16 11.72 10.26
N GLY A 71 14.45 12.69 10.85
CA GLY A 71 13.93 13.89 10.19
C GLY A 71 14.82 15.14 10.24
N SER A 72 16.06 15.08 10.72
CA SER A 72 16.96 16.24 10.75
C SER A 72 18.13 16.06 9.77
N GLY A 73 17.89 16.45 8.52
CA GLY A 73 18.91 16.65 7.50
C GLY A 73 18.90 18.10 7.03
N GLU A 74 20.10 18.66 6.79
CA GLU A 74 20.46 20.04 6.39
C GLU A 74 20.45 21.08 7.53
N THR A 75 21.48 21.91 7.79
CA THR A 75 22.62 22.44 7.01
C THR A 75 23.70 23.05 7.96
N VAL A 76 25.00 22.82 7.66
CA VAL A 76 26.15 23.78 7.73
C VAL A 76 26.77 24.33 9.07
N THR A 77 28.09 24.07 9.18
CA THR A 77 29.23 24.69 9.94
C THR A 77 29.44 24.62 11.46
N SER A 78 30.63 24.10 11.78
CA SER A 78 31.71 24.56 12.69
C SER A 78 31.72 24.23 14.20
N THR A 79 32.96 23.92 14.62
CA THR A 79 33.57 23.82 15.96
C THR A 79 33.44 22.50 16.77
N PRO A 80 34.58 21.90 17.20
CA PRO A 80 34.59 20.73 18.06
C PRO A 80 34.83 21.12 19.53
N LEU A 81 33.88 20.83 20.43
CA LEU A 81 34.19 20.75 21.86
C LEU A 81 33.20 19.87 22.64
N LYS A 82 33.73 18.75 23.16
CA LYS A 82 33.35 18.00 24.36
C LYS A 82 31.90 17.51 24.51
N SER A 83 31.74 16.18 24.44
CA SER A 83 30.94 15.43 25.43
C SER A 83 31.42 13.97 25.52
N ILE A 84 32.14 13.70 26.60
CA ILE A 84 32.39 12.36 27.14
C ILE A 84 31.09 11.96 27.84
N GLU A 85 30.17 11.29 27.16
CA GLU A 85 29.03 10.56 27.81
C GLU A 85 28.25 9.59 26.90
N HIS A 86 28.69 9.36 25.66
CA HIS A 86 27.96 8.53 24.68
C HIS A 86 28.46 7.07 24.52
N LYS A 87 28.96 6.44 25.59
CA LYS A 87 29.32 5.00 25.54
C LYS A 87 28.59 4.07 26.52
N GLN A 88 27.80 4.60 27.47
CA GLN A 88 27.16 3.74 28.48
C GLN A 88 25.68 3.38 28.18
N GLN A 89 25.04 4.02 27.20
CA GLN A 89 23.65 3.71 26.83
C GLN A 89 23.49 2.67 25.71
N LEU A 90 24.56 2.33 24.98
CA LEU A 90 24.48 1.36 23.88
C LEU A 90 24.35 -0.10 24.39
N GLY A 91 24.91 -0.42 25.56
CA GLY A 91 24.80 -1.77 26.15
C GLY A 91 23.41 -2.11 26.70
N LYS A 92 22.68 -1.13 27.27
CA LYS A 92 21.37 -1.38 27.88
C LYS A 92 20.25 -1.66 26.86
N THR A 93 20.43 -1.24 25.62
CA THR A 93 19.40 -1.37 24.57
C THR A 93 19.41 -2.77 23.93
N GLU A 94 20.57 -3.42 23.85
CA GLU A 94 20.65 -4.82 23.39
C GLU A 94 20.15 -5.80 24.45
N ASP A 95 20.47 -5.58 25.73
CA ASP A 95 20.01 -6.41 26.84
C ASP A 95 18.48 -6.38 26.99
N LEU A 96 17.85 -5.21 26.80
CA LEU A 96 16.38 -5.08 26.79
C LEU A 96 15.73 -5.81 25.62
N LYS A 97 16.34 -5.83 24.42
CA LYS A 97 15.84 -6.61 23.27
C LYS A 97 16.01 -8.11 23.51
N SER A 98 17.16 -8.53 24.06
CA SER A 98 17.44 -9.92 24.41
C SER A 98 16.46 -10.44 25.47
N ALA A 99 16.22 -9.68 26.53
CA ALA A 99 15.26 -10.03 27.58
C ALA A 99 13.81 -10.13 27.06
N ARG A 100 13.40 -9.26 26.13
CA ARG A 100 12.08 -9.33 25.47
C ARG A 100 11.92 -10.56 24.58
N HIS A 101 12.96 -10.96 23.85
CA HIS A 101 12.94 -12.19 23.06
C HIS A 101 12.89 -13.45 23.93
N LEU A 102 13.61 -13.46 25.05
CA LEU A 102 13.61 -14.55 26.02
C LEU A 102 12.25 -14.68 26.74
N SER A 103 11.64 -13.58 27.15
CA SER A 103 10.30 -13.56 27.75
C SER A 103 9.23 -14.06 26.78
N ARG A 104 9.21 -13.56 25.54
CA ARG A 104 8.28 -14.03 24.49
C ARG A 104 8.48 -15.50 24.14
N ARG A 105 9.72 -16.01 24.20
CA ARG A 105 10.02 -17.44 24.01
C ARG A 105 9.52 -18.27 25.20
N ALA A 106 9.74 -17.81 26.43
CA ALA A 106 9.28 -18.50 27.65
C ALA A 106 7.74 -18.60 27.70
N VAL A 107 7.02 -17.51 27.40
CA VAL A 107 5.54 -17.50 27.35
C VAL A 107 5.03 -18.47 26.28
N LYS A 108 5.65 -18.52 25.10
CA LYS A 108 5.28 -19.49 24.05
C LYS A 108 5.50 -20.95 24.47
N HIS A 109 6.61 -21.26 25.15
CA HIS A 109 6.85 -22.62 25.66
C HIS A 109 5.86 -23.00 26.76
N SER A 110 5.46 -22.06 27.61
CA SER A 110 4.44 -22.31 28.65
C SER A 110 3.05 -22.58 28.07
N ALA A 111 2.60 -21.81 27.07
CA ALA A 111 1.31 -21.99 26.42
C ALA A 111 1.24 -23.28 25.60
N LEU A 112 2.30 -23.61 24.86
CA LEU A 112 2.43 -24.89 24.15
C LEU A 112 2.42 -26.09 25.13
N SER A 113 2.96 -25.93 26.33
CA SER A 113 2.93 -26.96 27.37
C SER A 113 1.51 -27.20 27.90
N VAL A 114 0.74 -26.13 28.13
CA VAL A 114 -0.66 -26.24 28.59
C VAL A 114 -1.56 -26.88 27.54
N GLU A 115 -1.44 -26.49 26.27
CA GLU A 115 -2.21 -27.09 25.17
C GLU A 115 -1.91 -28.59 25.03
N ASN A 116 -0.63 -28.97 25.15
CA ASN A 116 -0.23 -30.37 25.13
C ASN A 116 -0.81 -31.17 26.30
N LEU A 117 -0.88 -30.59 27.51
CA LEU A 117 -1.49 -31.24 28.67
C LEU A 117 -3.00 -31.43 28.49
N ILE A 118 -3.71 -30.43 27.96
CA ILE A 118 -5.13 -30.53 27.62
C ILE A 118 -5.35 -31.65 26.60
N LYS A 119 -4.52 -31.71 25.55
CA LYS A 119 -4.58 -32.76 24.55
C LYS A 119 -4.32 -34.15 25.14
N ILE A 120 -3.29 -34.30 25.97
CA ILE A 120 -2.97 -35.57 26.64
C ILE A 120 -4.15 -36.05 27.48
N GLN A 121 -4.81 -35.15 28.20
CA GLN A 121 -5.97 -35.50 29.02
C GLN A 121 -7.19 -35.90 28.16
N ALA A 122 -7.43 -35.21 27.05
CA ALA A 122 -8.46 -35.59 26.09
C ALA A 122 -8.17 -36.95 25.42
N ASP A 123 -6.93 -37.18 24.98
CA ASP A 123 -6.48 -38.44 24.37
C ASP A 123 -6.60 -39.61 25.36
N ARG A 124 -6.25 -39.38 26.63
CA ARG A 124 -6.41 -40.35 27.72
C ARG A 124 -7.87 -40.67 28.00
N GLN A 125 -8.75 -39.66 28.08
CA GLN A 125 -10.18 -39.90 28.28
C GLN A 125 -10.76 -40.71 27.11
N TYR A 126 -10.42 -40.35 25.88
CA TYR A 126 -10.84 -41.10 24.70
C TYR A 126 -10.37 -42.57 24.72
N ALA A 127 -9.11 -42.81 25.08
CA ALA A 127 -8.59 -44.17 25.23
C ALA A 127 -9.35 -44.96 26.31
N SER A 128 -9.62 -44.34 27.47
CA SER A 128 -10.40 -44.95 28.55
C SER A 128 -11.82 -45.31 28.11
N ASP A 129 -12.50 -44.41 27.39
CA ASP A 129 -13.86 -44.63 26.87
C ASP A 129 -13.90 -45.78 25.86
N VAL A 130 -12.92 -45.83 24.94
CA VAL A 130 -12.82 -46.91 23.93
C VAL A 130 -12.54 -48.25 24.58
N ILE A 131 -11.64 -48.31 25.57
CA ILE A 131 -11.32 -49.54 26.29
C ILE A 131 -12.55 -49.99 27.09
N THR A 132 -13.20 -49.11 27.85
CA THR A 132 -14.41 -49.42 28.63
C THR A 132 -15.55 -49.94 27.75
N ALA A 133 -15.81 -49.28 26.60
CA ALA A 133 -16.81 -49.74 25.64
C ALA A 133 -16.47 -51.12 25.05
N THR A 134 -15.18 -51.41 24.89
CA THR A 134 -14.70 -52.71 24.38
C THR A 134 -14.79 -53.80 25.43
N THR A 135 -14.41 -53.53 26.68
CA THR A 135 -14.61 -54.42 27.83
C THR A 135 -16.08 -54.83 27.93
N LYS A 136 -17.00 -53.85 27.88
CA LYS A 136 -18.44 -54.10 27.91
C LYS A 136 -18.91 -54.98 26.74
N LYS A 137 -18.49 -54.67 25.51
CA LYS A 137 -18.84 -55.46 24.31
C LYS A 137 -18.31 -56.90 24.36
N ILE A 138 -17.12 -57.11 24.91
CA ILE A 138 -16.54 -58.45 25.10
C ILE A 138 -17.35 -59.23 26.13
N GLN A 139 -17.70 -58.62 27.27
CA GLN A 139 -18.53 -59.25 28.31
C GLN A 139 -19.95 -59.61 27.81
N GLU A 140 -20.61 -58.70 27.09
CA GLU A 140 -22.00 -58.89 26.65
C GLU A 140 -22.15 -59.79 25.42
N SER A 141 -21.22 -59.69 24.46
CA SER A 141 -21.39 -60.27 23.12
C SER A 141 -20.24 -61.18 22.68
N GLY A 142 -19.14 -61.22 23.44
CA GLY A 142 -17.93 -61.95 23.07
C GLY A 142 -17.21 -61.37 21.85
N THR A 143 -17.42 -60.08 21.51
CA THR A 143 -16.83 -59.44 20.33
C THR A 143 -16.13 -58.12 20.68
N PHE A 144 -15.16 -57.71 19.86
CA PHE A 144 -14.39 -56.47 20.01
C PHE A 144 -14.72 -55.40 18.95
N ASN A 145 -15.87 -55.51 18.30
CA ASN A 145 -16.28 -54.62 17.20
C ASN A 145 -16.20 -53.13 17.56
N SER A 146 -16.43 -52.76 18.81
CA SER A 146 -16.30 -51.37 19.30
C SER A 146 -14.90 -50.78 19.06
N LEU A 147 -13.85 -51.58 19.24
CA LEU A 147 -12.47 -51.15 18.99
C LEU A 147 -12.21 -50.98 17.49
N THR A 148 -12.71 -51.90 16.66
CA THR A 148 -12.62 -51.79 15.21
C THR A 148 -13.34 -50.53 14.71
N GLU A 149 -14.55 -50.27 15.18
CA GLU A 149 -15.32 -49.06 14.84
C GLU A 149 -14.58 -47.78 15.30
N ALA A 150 -14.01 -47.76 16.51
CA ALA A 150 -13.23 -46.62 17.00
C ALA A 150 -11.98 -46.37 16.14
N ASN A 151 -11.27 -47.42 15.75
CA ASN A 151 -10.10 -47.34 14.89
C ASN A 151 -10.44 -46.81 13.49
N GLU A 152 -11.54 -47.29 12.89
CA GLU A 152 -12.00 -46.78 11.59
C GLU A 152 -12.46 -45.32 11.68
N ARG A 153 -13.09 -44.90 12.79
CA ARG A 153 -13.39 -43.48 13.03
C ARG A 153 -12.12 -42.61 13.07
N GLU A 154 -11.07 -43.05 13.78
CA GLU A 154 -9.82 -42.30 13.85
C GLU A 154 -9.06 -42.27 12.52
N LYS A 155 -9.05 -43.38 11.77
CA LYS A 155 -8.52 -43.39 10.39
C LYS A 155 -9.26 -42.41 9.49
N ALA A 156 -10.59 -42.38 9.55
CA ALA A 156 -11.41 -41.45 8.78
C ALA A 156 -11.14 -39.99 9.17
N LYS A 157 -11.01 -39.69 10.48
CA LYS A 157 -10.61 -38.35 10.96
C LYS A 157 -9.24 -37.95 10.44
N LYS A 158 -8.25 -38.85 10.52
CA LYS A 158 -6.88 -38.62 10.05
C LYS A 158 -6.85 -38.33 8.54
N SER A 159 -7.62 -39.08 7.75
CA SER A 159 -7.75 -38.84 6.30
C SER A 159 -8.29 -37.45 6.02
N LYS A 160 -9.41 -37.06 6.67
CA LYS A 160 -10.00 -35.72 6.50
C LYS A 160 -9.03 -34.61 6.87
N PHE A 161 -8.25 -34.79 7.93
CA PHE A 161 -7.24 -33.81 8.33
C PHE A 161 -6.14 -33.67 7.26
N HIS A 162 -5.71 -34.78 6.65
CA HIS A 162 -4.76 -34.75 5.55
C HIS A 162 -5.32 -34.02 4.33
N ASP A 163 -6.59 -34.26 3.97
CA ASP A 163 -7.27 -33.56 2.88
C ASP A 163 -7.40 -32.05 3.13
N VAL A 164 -7.63 -31.65 4.39
CA VAL A 164 -7.61 -30.23 4.80
C VAL A 164 -6.21 -29.65 4.67
N LEU A 165 -5.17 -30.38 5.11
CA LEU A 165 -3.79 -29.92 5.04
C LEU A 165 -3.31 -29.72 3.60
N ILE A 166 -3.65 -30.64 2.69
CA ILE A 166 -3.32 -30.51 1.26
C ILE A 166 -3.97 -29.25 0.68
N ARG A 167 -5.28 -29.07 0.92
CA ARG A 167 -6.00 -27.88 0.44
C ARG A 167 -5.46 -26.59 1.04
N ASP A 168 -5.05 -26.58 2.30
CA ASP A 168 -4.44 -25.41 2.94
C ASP A 168 -3.10 -25.04 2.26
N GLU A 169 -2.26 -26.01 1.95
CA GLU A 169 -1.00 -25.74 1.23
C GLU A 169 -1.26 -25.28 -0.21
N GLU A 170 -2.23 -25.86 -0.91
CA GLU A 170 -2.67 -25.39 -2.24
C GLU A 170 -3.14 -23.92 -2.19
N LEU A 171 -4.05 -23.59 -1.28
CA LEU A 171 -4.54 -22.22 -1.10
C LEU A 171 -3.40 -21.25 -0.76
N LYS A 172 -2.45 -21.67 0.07
CA LYS A 172 -1.27 -20.87 0.41
C LYS A 172 -0.36 -20.64 -0.80
N THR A 173 -0.24 -21.60 -1.71
CA THR A 173 0.48 -21.37 -2.98
C THR A 173 -0.28 -20.42 -3.91
N GLU A 174 -1.60 -20.53 -3.98
CA GLU A 174 -2.45 -19.65 -4.78
C GLU A 174 -2.41 -18.20 -4.27
N ILE A 175 -2.52 -18.00 -2.96
CA ILE A 175 -2.40 -16.69 -2.32
C ILE A 175 -1.06 -16.04 -2.69
N LYS A 176 0.05 -16.76 -2.58
CA LYS A 176 1.38 -16.25 -2.97
C LYS A 176 1.46 -15.88 -4.44
N ALA A 177 0.83 -16.66 -5.32
CA ALA A 177 0.78 -16.37 -6.74
C ALA A 177 -0.01 -15.09 -7.03
N LEU A 178 -1.17 -14.92 -6.39
CA LEU A 178 -2.01 -13.73 -6.50
C LEU A 178 -1.33 -12.48 -5.92
N GLU A 179 -0.68 -12.59 -4.77
CA GLU A 179 0.12 -11.50 -4.18
C GLU A 179 1.22 -11.03 -5.14
N LYS A 180 1.90 -11.97 -5.81
CA LYS A 180 2.89 -11.65 -6.83
C LYS A 180 2.28 -10.94 -8.03
N GLN A 181 1.17 -11.45 -8.57
CA GLN A 181 0.47 -10.80 -9.70
C GLN A 181 0.04 -9.37 -9.33
N LEU A 182 -0.48 -9.18 -8.12
CA LEU A 182 -0.91 -7.86 -7.65
C LEU A 182 0.27 -6.89 -7.52
N GLN A 183 1.42 -7.39 -7.05
CA GLN A 183 2.64 -6.59 -6.99
C GLN A 183 3.17 -6.23 -8.39
N ASP A 184 3.11 -7.16 -9.34
CA ASP A 184 3.57 -6.94 -10.71
C ASP A 184 2.67 -5.92 -11.44
N VAL A 185 1.35 -6.06 -11.35
CA VAL A 185 0.39 -5.07 -11.88
C VAL A 185 0.60 -3.70 -11.26
N LYS A 186 0.83 -3.63 -9.94
CA LYS A 186 1.11 -2.35 -9.28
C LYS A 186 2.35 -1.67 -9.85
N LYS A 187 3.44 -2.41 -10.06
CA LYS A 187 4.67 -1.87 -10.67
C LYS A 187 4.43 -1.41 -12.10
N GLU A 188 3.72 -2.22 -12.90
CA GLU A 188 3.41 -1.88 -14.29
C GLU A 188 2.60 -0.57 -14.37
N THR A 189 1.53 -0.45 -13.59
CA THR A 189 0.70 0.76 -13.55
C THR A 189 1.48 1.99 -13.08
N GLU A 190 2.39 1.85 -12.13
CA GLU A 190 3.28 2.93 -11.67
C GLU A 190 4.24 3.38 -12.78
N THR A 191 4.84 2.43 -13.51
CA THR A 191 5.70 2.76 -14.67
C THR A 191 4.92 3.40 -15.81
N GLU A 192 3.70 2.96 -16.08
CA GLU A 192 2.85 3.55 -17.11
C GLU A 192 2.44 4.98 -16.73
N LEU A 193 2.12 5.23 -15.46
CA LEU A 193 1.79 6.56 -14.96
C LEU A 193 2.98 7.51 -15.12
N GLN A 194 4.19 7.06 -14.75
CA GLN A 194 5.41 7.85 -14.94
C GLN A 194 5.65 8.17 -16.43
N ASN A 195 5.50 7.19 -17.33
CA ASN A 195 5.65 7.41 -18.77
C ASN A 195 4.62 8.43 -19.32
N ARG A 196 3.39 8.38 -18.81
CA ARG A 196 2.33 9.35 -19.18
C ARG A 196 2.67 10.74 -18.68
N ASP A 197 3.18 10.89 -17.45
CA ASP A 197 3.62 12.17 -16.91
C ASP A 197 4.78 12.77 -17.71
N ASP A 198 5.76 11.95 -18.10
CA ASP A 198 6.87 12.37 -18.96
C ASP A 198 6.36 12.84 -20.34
N THR A 199 5.38 12.14 -20.91
CA THR A 199 4.73 12.54 -22.16
C THR A 199 3.99 13.88 -22.00
N ILE A 200 3.27 14.08 -20.90
CA ILE A 200 2.59 15.35 -20.60
C ILE A 200 3.59 16.51 -20.50
N LEU A 201 4.74 16.29 -19.85
CA LEU A 201 5.81 17.29 -19.76
C LEU A 201 6.34 17.65 -21.15
N CYS A 202 6.67 16.65 -21.98
CA CYS A 202 7.14 16.88 -23.34
C CYS A 202 6.12 17.69 -24.18
N LEU A 203 4.84 17.32 -24.11
CA LEU A 203 3.77 18.03 -24.83
C LEU A 203 3.57 19.46 -24.33
N LYS A 204 3.70 19.71 -23.02
CA LYS A 204 3.65 21.06 -22.45
C LYS A 204 4.78 21.94 -22.98
N ASP A 205 5.98 21.39 -23.10
CA ASP A 205 7.14 22.11 -23.63
C ASP A 205 6.96 22.45 -25.12
N GLN A 206 6.50 21.48 -25.92
CA GLN A 206 6.19 21.71 -27.34
C GLN A 206 5.10 22.78 -27.52
N LEU A 207 4.05 22.74 -26.69
CA LEU A 207 2.99 23.76 -26.71
C LEU A 207 3.55 25.15 -26.40
N ARG A 208 4.43 25.25 -25.40
CA ARG A 208 5.07 26.51 -25.00
C ARG A 208 5.96 27.05 -26.11
N GLU A 209 6.74 26.19 -26.76
CA GLU A 209 7.58 26.53 -27.89
C GLU A 209 6.74 27.04 -29.08
N MET A 210 5.70 26.30 -29.48
CA MET A 210 4.81 26.69 -30.58
C MET A 210 4.11 28.02 -30.31
N LYS A 211 3.67 28.25 -29.06
CA LYS A 211 3.06 29.52 -28.65
C LYS A 211 4.05 30.67 -28.76
N ALA A 212 5.29 30.48 -28.31
CA ALA A 212 6.33 31.49 -28.42
C ALA A 212 6.67 31.81 -29.89
N LYS A 213 6.83 30.78 -30.72
CA LYS A 213 7.11 30.92 -32.16
C LYS A 213 5.98 31.66 -32.89
N THR A 214 4.73 31.24 -32.67
CA THR A 214 3.54 31.86 -33.28
C THR A 214 3.41 33.32 -32.87
N ASN A 215 3.62 33.64 -31.59
CA ASN A 215 3.58 35.03 -31.11
C ASN A 215 4.67 35.89 -31.77
N MET A 216 5.89 35.35 -31.91
CA MET A 216 6.98 36.05 -32.59
C MET A 216 6.63 36.32 -34.06
N GLU A 217 6.08 35.32 -34.75
CA GLU A 217 5.65 35.42 -36.14
C GLU A 217 4.53 36.45 -36.34
N ILE A 218 3.52 36.45 -35.48
CA ILE A 218 2.44 37.46 -35.48
C ILE A 218 3.01 38.87 -35.32
N CYS A 219 3.91 39.08 -34.36
CA CYS A 219 4.55 40.38 -34.13
C CYS A 219 5.37 40.84 -35.32
N TYR A 220 6.15 39.94 -35.92
CA TYR A 220 6.97 40.25 -37.09
C TYR A 220 6.09 40.58 -38.30
N MET A 221 5.09 39.75 -38.59
CA MET A 221 4.16 39.95 -39.69
C MET A 221 3.40 41.26 -39.56
N LYS A 222 2.85 41.56 -38.38
CA LYS A 222 2.17 42.82 -38.11
C LYS A 222 3.08 44.02 -38.36
N LYS A 223 4.31 44.00 -37.82
CA LYS A 223 5.27 45.10 -38.02
C LYS A 223 5.66 45.27 -39.48
N SER A 224 5.80 44.17 -40.22
CA SER A 224 6.08 44.17 -41.66
C SER A 224 4.93 44.78 -42.46
N THR A 225 3.69 44.35 -42.20
CA THR A 225 2.50 44.89 -42.88
C THR A 225 2.27 46.35 -42.55
N ASP A 226 2.42 46.75 -41.27
CA ASP A 226 2.28 48.14 -40.84
C ASP A 226 3.31 49.05 -41.54
N LEU A 227 4.56 48.58 -41.68
CA LEU A 227 5.61 49.29 -42.40
C LEU A 227 5.27 49.43 -43.90
N GLN A 228 4.77 48.36 -44.54
CA GLN A 228 4.38 48.38 -45.94
C GLN A 228 3.22 49.35 -46.19
N VAL A 229 2.21 49.35 -45.31
CA VAL A 229 1.08 50.30 -45.35
C VAL A 229 1.60 51.73 -45.21
N HIS A 230 2.43 52.00 -44.20
CA HIS A 230 2.97 53.34 -43.96
C HIS A 230 3.84 53.82 -45.14
N GLN A 231 4.69 52.96 -45.70
CA GLN A 231 5.50 53.28 -46.87
C GLN A 231 4.63 53.60 -48.10
N THR A 232 3.57 52.82 -48.31
CA THR A 232 2.64 53.03 -49.43
C THR A 232 1.86 54.33 -49.24
N GLN A 233 1.31 54.57 -48.05
CA GLN A 233 0.62 55.81 -47.71
C GLN A 233 1.51 57.04 -47.91
N LYS A 234 2.78 56.98 -47.51
CA LYS A 234 3.75 58.07 -47.71
C LYS A 234 4.01 58.33 -49.19
N LYS A 235 4.14 57.28 -50.02
CA LYS A 235 4.29 57.43 -51.48
C LYS A 235 3.06 58.09 -52.12
N CYS A 236 1.86 57.64 -51.76
CA CYS A 236 0.61 58.22 -52.23
C CYS A 236 0.48 59.69 -51.82
N SER A 237 0.69 60.02 -50.55
CA SER A 237 0.63 61.39 -50.04
C SER A 237 1.63 62.32 -50.72
N ASN A 238 2.85 61.85 -51.00
CA ASN A 238 3.84 62.62 -51.76
C ASN A 238 3.36 62.88 -53.20
N ALA A 239 2.80 61.86 -53.88
CA ALA A 239 2.26 62.00 -55.23
C ALA A 239 1.06 62.96 -55.27
N GLU A 240 0.14 62.86 -54.31
CA GLU A 240 -0.99 63.78 -54.13
C GLU A 240 -0.49 65.21 -53.95
N LYS A 241 0.52 65.44 -53.10
CA LYS A 241 1.11 66.77 -52.89
C LYS A 241 1.73 67.34 -54.17
N VAL A 242 2.37 66.50 -55.00
CA VAL A 242 2.91 66.92 -56.30
C VAL A 242 1.78 67.35 -57.25
N LEU A 243 0.70 66.56 -57.32
CA LEU A 243 -0.47 66.89 -58.13
C LEU A 243 -1.19 68.15 -57.64
N GLU A 244 -1.36 68.32 -56.33
CA GLU A 244 -1.97 69.50 -55.71
C GLU A 244 -1.17 70.77 -56.04
N ASN A 245 0.15 70.72 -55.89
CA ASN A 245 1.03 71.82 -56.29
C ASN A 245 0.86 72.16 -57.78
N LYS A 246 0.68 71.15 -58.65
CA LYS A 246 0.48 71.37 -60.09
C LYS A 246 -0.88 71.99 -60.39
N ILE A 247 -1.94 71.55 -59.70
CA ILE A 247 -3.27 72.13 -59.79
C ILE A 247 -3.22 73.60 -59.38
N GLN A 248 -2.55 73.92 -58.26
CA GLN A 248 -2.41 75.29 -57.79
C GLN A 248 -1.60 76.15 -58.78
N GLU A 249 -0.54 75.62 -59.36
CA GLU A 249 0.24 76.30 -60.41
C GLU A 249 -0.64 76.63 -61.63
N LEU A 250 -1.44 75.67 -62.09
CA LEU A 250 -2.35 75.84 -63.22
C LEU A 250 -3.48 76.83 -62.91
N LYS A 251 -4.09 76.77 -61.73
CA LYS A 251 -5.09 77.76 -61.27
C LYS A 251 -4.51 79.17 -61.31
N ASN A 252 -3.32 79.36 -60.74
CA ASN A 252 -2.64 80.66 -60.76
C ASN A 252 -2.37 81.17 -62.19
N LYS A 253 -2.10 80.27 -63.16
CA LYS A 253 -1.94 80.64 -64.58
C LYS A 253 -3.27 81.05 -65.21
N ILE A 254 -4.35 80.31 -64.94
CA ILE A 254 -5.70 80.62 -65.42
C ILE A 254 -6.16 81.98 -64.86
N ASP A 255 -5.98 82.24 -63.57
CA ASP A 255 -6.37 83.51 -62.96
C ASP A 255 -5.61 84.71 -63.55
N LYS A 256 -4.32 84.52 -63.90
CA LYS A 256 -3.53 85.52 -64.62
C LYS A 256 -4.07 85.76 -66.03
N GLU A 257 -4.36 84.69 -66.77
CA GLU A 257 -4.92 84.77 -68.12
C GLU A 257 -6.27 85.49 -68.11
N ILE A 258 -7.17 85.13 -67.18
CA ILE A 258 -8.46 85.81 -67.00
C ILE A 258 -8.25 87.31 -66.70
N ARG A 259 -7.34 87.65 -65.79
CA ARG A 259 -7.03 89.05 -65.46
C ARG A 259 -6.55 89.83 -66.68
N VAL A 260 -5.56 89.30 -67.40
CA VAL A 260 -5.01 89.93 -68.62
C VAL A 260 -6.09 90.05 -69.69
N HIS A 261 -6.94 89.02 -69.87
CA HIS A 261 -8.05 89.06 -70.81
C HIS A 261 -9.05 90.18 -70.48
N VAL A 262 -9.45 90.31 -69.21
CA VAL A 262 -10.34 91.38 -68.75
C VAL A 262 -9.71 92.76 -68.95
N GLU A 263 -8.42 92.92 -68.66
CA GLU A 263 -7.68 94.17 -68.90
C GLU A 263 -7.61 94.53 -70.39
N ILE A 264 -7.35 93.54 -71.26
CA ILE A 264 -7.36 93.71 -72.73
C ILE A 264 -8.76 94.08 -73.20
N GLU A 265 -9.80 93.37 -72.75
CA GLU A 265 -11.18 93.64 -73.14
C GLU A 265 -11.59 95.05 -72.72
N HIS A 266 -11.26 95.46 -71.49
CA HIS A 266 -11.49 96.82 -71.00
C HIS A 266 -10.76 97.86 -71.86
N PHE A 267 -9.46 97.65 -72.15
CA PHE A 267 -8.67 98.54 -73.00
C PHE A 267 -9.27 98.69 -74.41
N LEU A 268 -9.72 97.58 -75.00
CA LEU A 268 -10.37 97.58 -76.32
C LEU A 268 -11.71 98.30 -76.29
N ARG A 269 -12.56 98.05 -75.28
CA ARG A 269 -13.84 98.77 -75.10
C ARG A 269 -13.62 100.28 -74.92
N GLN A 270 -12.59 100.69 -74.19
CA GLN A 270 -12.27 102.11 -73.96
C GLN A 270 -11.74 102.84 -75.22
N ARG A 271 -11.17 102.12 -76.20
CA ARG A 271 -10.65 102.70 -77.46
C ARG A 271 -11.63 102.68 -78.62
N TYR A 272 -12.59 101.76 -78.63
CA TYR A 272 -13.48 101.52 -79.76
C TYR A 272 -14.97 101.74 -79.42
N GLN A 273 -15.23 102.57 -78.41
CA GLN A 273 -16.56 103.01 -78.03
C GLN A 273 -16.57 104.53 -77.80
#